data_AF-A0A3B1K1G4-F1
#
_entry.id   AF-A0A3B1K1G4-F1
#
_cell.length_a   1.000
_cell.length_b   1.000
_cell.length_c   1.000
_cell.angle_alpha   90.00
_cell.angle_beta   90.00
_cell.angle_gamma   90.00
#
_symmetry.space_group_name_H-M   'P 1'
#
loop_
_entity.id
_entity.type
_entity.pdbx_description
1 polymer ?
#
loop_
_entity_poly.entity_id
_entity_poly.type
_entity_poly.pdbx_seq_one_letter_code
_entity_poly.pdbx_strand_id
1 'polypeptide(L)'
;MASCQSGMFCIGTGSPDTHAAPEPHVPMRKLLLRLVPMDEVPLTVHLYNPFMADEVVWAFLGRYCSSVSAAERLKGRFGIWTGQRRFLVRLRVDPAEPRGLLHPPGSFAIGPHRGFLHYPSQPLYCRRCGGLGHAKEACDGRRCRSVEHSTADCGAPRTCSLCGSEGHLYWSCPSRRSTFSSLLMSIPPVRRYFDNGVVCSNVLMNI
;
A
#
# COMPACT_ATOMS: atom_id res chain seq x y z
N MET A 1 39.77 86.55 -1.23
CA MET A 1 39.10 87.32 -0.17
C MET A 1 38.43 86.34 0.77
N ALA A 2 38.84 86.37 2.05
CA ALA A 2 38.19 85.84 3.27
C ALA A 2 37.83 84.34 3.33
N SER A 3 37.95 83.61 4.43
CA SER A 3 38.62 83.77 5.73
C SER A 3 38.43 82.42 6.41
N CYS A 4 39.45 81.85 7.04
CA CYS A 4 39.28 80.72 7.95
C CYS A 4 38.86 81.26 9.32
N GLN A 5 37.81 80.70 9.91
CA GLN A 5 37.69 80.57 11.37
C GLN A 5 36.66 79.50 11.75
N SER A 6 37.21 78.38 12.23
CA SER A 6 36.89 77.70 13.48
C SER A 6 35.44 77.31 13.79
N GLY A 7 35.21 75.99 13.81
CA GLY A 7 34.23 75.36 14.68
C GLY A 7 33.57 74.14 14.07
N MET A 8 34.08 72.93 14.35
CA MET A 8 33.20 71.78 14.60
C MET A 8 33.98 70.58 15.18
N PHE A 9 33.57 70.21 16.40
CA PHE A 9 33.55 68.90 17.03
C PHE A 9 34.23 67.69 16.33
N CYS A 10 35.18 67.09 17.04
CA CYS A 10 35.55 65.69 16.88
C CYS A 10 34.38 64.80 17.33
N ILE A 11 33.85 63.97 16.44
CA ILE A 11 32.98 62.85 16.80
C ILE A 11 33.59 61.58 16.20
N GLY A 12 33.77 60.60 17.09
CA GLY A 12 34.58 59.42 16.90
C GLY A 12 34.13 58.51 15.75
N THR A 13 35.13 57.81 15.24
CA THR A 13 34.98 56.69 14.30
C THR A 13 34.18 55.57 14.95
N GLY A 14 32.89 55.46 14.64
CA GLY A 14 32.10 54.26 14.90
C GLY A 14 32.50 53.16 13.92
N SER A 15 32.99 52.05 14.46
CA SER A 15 33.25 50.80 13.75
C SER A 15 31.97 50.26 13.08
N PRO A 16 32.04 49.66 11.87
CA PRO A 16 30.91 48.92 11.34
C PRO A 16 30.73 47.62 12.13
N ASP A 17 29.51 47.43 12.63
CA ASP A 17 29.06 46.23 13.33
C ASP A 17 29.39 44.97 12.53
N THR A 18 30.17 44.09 13.15
CA THR A 18 30.47 42.77 12.62
C THR A 18 29.21 41.90 12.82
N HIS A 19 28.34 41.86 11.82
CA HIS A 19 27.27 40.86 11.78
C HIS A 19 27.91 39.48 11.62
N ALA A 20 27.98 38.73 12.73
CA ALA A 20 28.38 37.33 12.73
C ALA A 20 27.50 36.53 11.76
N ALA A 21 28.15 35.75 10.90
CA ALA A 21 27.48 34.86 9.96
C ALA A 21 26.56 33.87 10.72
N PRO A 22 25.37 33.54 10.18
CA PRO A 22 24.53 32.52 10.78
C PRO A 22 25.25 31.16 10.75
N GLU A 23 25.31 30.51 11.91
CA GLU A 23 25.85 29.17 12.13
C GLU A 23 25.39 28.19 11.04
N PRO A 24 26.28 27.33 10.50
CA PRO A 24 25.90 26.35 9.50
C PRO A 24 24.88 25.37 10.08
N HIS A 25 23.67 25.40 9.54
CA HIS A 25 22.60 24.48 9.88
C HIS A 25 23.10 23.04 9.73
N VAL A 26 23.19 22.33 10.86
CA VAL A 26 23.54 20.92 10.89
C VAL A 26 22.51 20.18 10.03
N PRO A 27 22.91 19.55 8.91
CA PRO A 27 21.96 18.81 8.09
C PRO A 27 21.40 17.70 8.96
N MET A 28 20.07 17.66 9.09
CA MET A 28 19.37 16.60 9.82
C MET A 28 19.92 15.27 9.32
N ARG A 29 20.59 14.54 10.20
CA ARG A 29 21.04 13.18 9.92
C ARG A 29 19.80 12.45 9.42
N LYS A 30 19.80 12.07 8.13
CA LYS A 30 18.77 11.19 7.58
C LYS A 30 18.84 9.93 8.44
N LEU A 31 17.97 9.86 9.43
CA LEU A 31 17.70 8.66 10.17
C LEU A 31 17.07 7.74 9.13
N LEU A 32 17.93 7.01 8.40
CA LEU A 32 17.53 5.83 7.66
C LEU A 32 17.13 4.82 8.73
N LEU A 33 15.93 5.02 9.28
CA LEU A 33 15.19 3.95 9.90
C LEU A 33 15.10 2.89 8.82
N ARG A 34 15.96 1.89 8.97
CA ARG A 34 15.89 0.63 8.27
C ARG A 34 14.57 0.01 8.72
N LEU A 35 13.46 0.43 8.09
CA LEU A 35 12.15 -0.16 8.30
C LEU A 35 12.33 -1.63 7.95
N VAL A 36 12.39 -2.46 8.97
CA VAL A 36 12.44 -3.91 8.81
C VAL A 36 11.19 -4.28 8.01
N PRO A 37 11.31 -4.86 6.80
CA PRO A 37 10.16 -5.14 5.96
C PRO A 37 9.51 -6.45 6.41
N MET A 38 8.85 -6.44 7.58
CA MET A 38 8.26 -7.65 8.19
C MET A 38 6.94 -7.46 8.94
N ASP A 39 6.42 -6.25 9.10
CA ASP A 39 5.22 -6.08 9.91
C ASP A 39 3.98 -6.52 9.12
N GLU A 40 3.31 -7.55 9.62
CA GLU A 40 1.98 -7.92 9.12
C GLU A 40 1.05 -6.72 9.27
N VAL A 41 0.50 -6.27 8.14
CA VAL A 41 -0.35 -5.10 8.07
C VAL A 41 -1.79 -5.52 8.31
N PRO A 42 -2.51 -4.90 9.26
CA PRO A 42 -3.94 -5.13 9.40
C PRO A 42 -4.68 -4.47 8.23
N LEU A 43 -5.21 -5.29 7.33
CA LEU A 43 -6.01 -4.89 6.19
C LEU A 43 -7.47 -5.22 6.45
N THR A 44 -8.31 -4.18 6.46
CA THR A 44 -9.74 -4.33 6.67
C THR A 44 -10.46 -4.22 5.34
N VAL A 45 -11.26 -5.23 5.02
CA VAL A 45 -12.10 -5.31 3.83
C VAL A 45 -13.55 -5.10 4.23
N HIS A 46 -14.26 -4.30 3.45
CA HIS A 46 -15.71 -4.16 3.51
C HIS A 46 -16.33 -4.51 2.15
N LEU A 47 -17.26 -5.46 2.16
CA LEU A 47 -17.97 -5.94 0.97
C LEU A 47 -19.43 -5.53 1.06
N TYR A 48 -20.00 -5.07 -0.06
CA TYR A 48 -21.45 -4.80 -0.10
C TYR A 48 -22.29 -6.07 -0.02
N ASN A 49 -21.76 -7.19 -0.51
CA ASN A 49 -22.32 -8.52 -0.21
C ASN A 49 -21.53 -9.12 0.97
N PRO A 50 -22.06 -9.09 2.21
CA PRO A 50 -21.34 -9.59 3.37
C PRO A 50 -21.21 -11.12 3.36
N PHE A 51 -21.94 -11.86 2.52
CA PHE A 51 -21.92 -13.33 2.50
C PHE A 51 -20.92 -13.93 1.52
N MET A 52 -20.16 -13.11 0.78
CA MET A 52 -19.07 -13.60 -0.07
C MET A 52 -18.08 -14.44 0.77
N ALA A 53 -17.70 -15.63 0.32
CA ALA A 53 -16.84 -16.52 1.09
C ALA A 53 -15.45 -15.90 1.38
N ASP A 54 -14.87 -16.20 2.54
CA ASP A 54 -13.58 -15.64 2.99
C ASP A 54 -12.43 -16.06 2.06
N GLU A 55 -12.53 -17.27 1.53
CA GLU A 55 -11.61 -17.91 0.58
C GLU A 55 -11.45 -17.09 -0.70
N VAL A 56 -12.55 -16.51 -1.19
CA VAL A 56 -12.57 -15.72 -2.42
C VAL A 56 -11.86 -14.38 -2.21
N VAL A 57 -12.08 -13.75 -1.06
CA VAL A 57 -11.39 -12.52 -0.67
C VAL A 57 -9.90 -12.78 -0.45
N TRP A 58 -9.58 -13.89 0.22
CA TRP A 58 -8.23 -14.35 0.45
C TRP A 58 -7.47 -14.57 -0.86
N ALA A 59 -8.08 -15.27 -1.82
CA ALA A 59 -7.49 -15.49 -3.15
C ALA A 59 -7.26 -14.17 -3.91
N PHE A 60 -8.19 -13.22 -3.81
CA PHE A 60 -8.03 -11.89 -4.39
C PHE A 60 -6.86 -11.12 -3.76
N LEU A 61 -6.71 -11.17 -2.43
CA LEU A 61 -5.62 -10.51 -1.70
C LEU A 61 -4.27 -11.14 -2.00
N GLY A 62 -4.23 -12.45 -2.26
CA GLY A 62 -3.02 -13.20 -2.65
C GLY A 62 -2.32 -12.67 -3.89
N ARG A 63 -2.99 -11.84 -4.72
CA ARG A 63 -2.35 -11.15 -5.86
C ARG A 63 -1.36 -10.08 -5.42
N TYR A 64 -1.67 -9.39 -4.33
CA TYR A 64 -0.92 -8.25 -3.81
C TYR A 64 -0.08 -8.61 -2.59
N CYS A 65 -0.44 -9.69 -1.89
CA CYS A 65 0.15 -10.10 -0.63
C CYS A 65 0.96 -11.40 -0.80
N SER A 66 2.06 -11.51 -0.06
CA SER A 66 2.88 -12.71 0.06
C SER A 66 2.32 -13.69 1.09
N SER A 67 1.71 -13.17 2.15
CA SER A 67 0.93 -13.93 3.13
C SER A 67 -0.37 -13.20 3.47
N VAL A 68 -1.41 -13.98 3.78
CA VAL A 68 -2.73 -13.49 4.19
C VAL A 68 -3.26 -14.44 5.27
N SER A 69 -3.60 -13.91 6.44
CA SER A 69 -4.19 -14.68 7.55
C SER A 69 -5.61 -15.16 7.24
N ALA A 70 -6.19 -15.96 8.15
CA ALA A 70 -7.62 -16.18 8.16
C ALA A 70 -8.38 -14.86 8.41
N ALA A 71 -9.63 -14.80 7.96
CA ALA A 71 -10.49 -13.62 8.13
C ALA A 71 -11.00 -13.51 9.57
N GLU A 72 -10.76 -12.36 10.19
CA GLU A 72 -11.39 -11.98 11.45
C GLU A 72 -12.64 -11.15 11.18
N ARG A 73 -13.82 -11.61 11.62
CA ARG A 73 -15.08 -10.86 11.46
C ARG A 73 -15.17 -9.76 12.52
N LEU A 74 -15.11 -8.51 12.07
CA LEU A 74 -15.18 -7.36 12.96
C LEU A 74 -16.61 -7.08 13.40
N LYS A 75 -16.87 -7.22 14.69
CA LYS A 75 -18.17 -6.92 15.30
C LYS A 75 -18.15 -5.50 15.86
N GLY A 76 -19.24 -4.76 15.66
CA GLY A 76 -19.39 -3.44 16.25
C GLY A 76 -19.62 -3.50 17.77
N ARG A 77 -19.86 -2.34 18.38
CA ARG A 77 -20.13 -2.21 19.83
C ARG A 77 -21.28 -3.10 20.35
N PHE A 78 -22.22 -3.45 19.48
CA PHE A 78 -23.38 -4.28 19.80
C PHE A 78 -23.18 -5.78 19.50
N GLY A 79 -21.95 -6.21 19.15
CA GLY A 79 -21.67 -7.60 18.77
C GLY A 79 -22.20 -8.02 17.40
N ILE A 80 -22.87 -7.12 16.68
CA ILE A 80 -23.40 -7.36 15.34
C ILE A 80 -22.28 -7.19 14.31
N TRP A 81 -22.20 -8.15 13.37
CA TRP A 81 -21.24 -8.12 12.28
C TRP A 81 -21.73 -7.23 11.13
N THR A 82 -20.92 -6.25 10.73
CA THR A 82 -21.26 -5.24 9.72
C THR A 82 -20.82 -5.62 8.29
N GLY A 83 -20.37 -6.86 8.08
CA GLY A 83 -19.76 -7.29 6.82
C GLY A 83 -18.29 -6.90 6.68
N GLN A 84 -17.71 -6.23 7.69
CA GLN A 84 -16.29 -5.93 7.74
C GLN A 84 -15.46 -7.13 8.20
N ARG A 85 -14.32 -7.34 7.57
CA ARG A 85 -13.38 -8.42 7.89
C ARG A 85 -11.97 -7.88 7.94
N ARG A 86 -11.18 -8.32 8.91
CA ARG A 86 -9.77 -7.96 9.04
C ARG A 86 -8.91 -9.15 8.67
N PHE A 87 -7.85 -8.88 7.92
CA PHE A 87 -6.80 -9.82 7.55
C PHE A 87 -5.47 -9.22 7.99
N LEU A 88 -4.58 -10.05 8.53
CA LEU A 88 -3.17 -9.70 8.67
C LEU A 88 -2.47 -10.11 7.38
N VAL A 89 -1.86 -9.15 6.70
CA VAL A 89 -1.27 -9.37 5.37
C VAL A 89 0.16 -8.88 5.30
N ARG A 90 0.99 -9.56 4.52
CA ARG A 90 2.30 -9.06 4.15
C ARG A 90 2.30 -8.63 2.69
N LEU A 91 2.38 -7.33 2.42
CA LEU A 91 2.39 -6.81 1.06
C LEU A 91 3.62 -7.33 0.28
N ARG A 92 3.44 -7.61 -1.01
CA ARG A 92 4.55 -7.98 -1.91
C ARG A 92 5.40 -6.76 -2.22
N VAL A 93 6.69 -6.99 -2.43
CA VAL A 93 7.63 -5.97 -2.86
C VAL A 93 7.63 -5.93 -4.39
N ASP A 94 7.48 -4.74 -4.97
CA ASP A 94 7.60 -4.50 -6.40
C ASP A 94 8.62 -3.38 -6.66
N PRO A 95 9.78 -3.67 -7.28
CA PRO A 95 10.80 -2.66 -7.58
C PRO A 95 10.32 -1.50 -8.48
N ALA A 96 9.23 -1.69 -9.23
CA ALA A 96 8.69 -0.67 -10.13
C ALA A 96 7.87 0.42 -9.41
N GLU A 97 7.37 0.15 -8.20
CA GLU A 97 6.51 1.09 -7.46
C GLU A 97 7.33 2.14 -6.68
N PRO A 98 6.90 3.42 -6.59
CA PRO A 98 7.63 4.50 -5.90
C PRO A 98 7.91 4.25 -4.40
N ARG A 99 7.27 3.25 -3.80
CA ARG A 99 7.49 2.79 -2.41
C ARG A 99 7.96 1.35 -2.31
N GLY A 100 8.23 0.70 -3.45
CA GLY A 100 8.68 -0.68 -3.51
C GLY A 100 7.63 -1.70 -3.09
N LEU A 101 6.35 -1.33 -2.93
CA LEU A 101 5.29 -2.22 -2.43
C LEU A 101 4.12 -2.30 -3.41
N LEU A 102 3.65 -3.52 -3.64
CA LEU A 102 2.48 -3.78 -4.46
C LEU A 102 1.21 -3.55 -3.64
N HIS A 103 0.58 -2.40 -3.86
CA HIS A 103 -0.57 -1.95 -3.08
C HIS A 103 -1.90 -2.51 -3.64
N PRO A 104 -2.72 -3.22 -2.84
CA PRO A 104 -4.04 -3.62 -3.30
C PRO A 104 -4.94 -2.40 -3.53
N PRO A 105 -5.83 -2.43 -4.54
CA PRO A 105 -6.67 -1.31 -4.89
C PRO A 105 -7.67 -1.04 -3.77
N GLY A 106 -7.74 0.21 -3.31
CA GLY A 106 -8.60 0.58 -2.18
C GLY A 106 -10.09 0.44 -2.45
N SER A 107 -10.51 0.47 -3.72
CA SER A 107 -11.86 0.09 -4.15
C SER A 107 -11.73 -0.98 -5.23
N PHE A 108 -12.43 -2.11 -5.10
CA PHE A 108 -12.25 -3.26 -5.96
C PHE A 108 -13.57 -3.97 -6.31
N ALA A 109 -13.49 -4.89 -7.27
CA ALA A 109 -14.59 -5.76 -7.65
C ALA A 109 -14.07 -7.17 -7.90
N ILE A 110 -14.77 -8.17 -7.39
CA ILE A 110 -14.55 -9.60 -7.62
C ILE A 110 -15.83 -10.16 -8.24
N GLY A 111 -15.80 -10.38 -9.57
CA GLY A 111 -17.01 -10.68 -10.33
C GLY A 111 -18.08 -9.60 -10.14
N PRO A 112 -19.31 -9.97 -9.72
CA PRO A 112 -20.38 -9.01 -9.45
C PRO A 112 -20.26 -8.32 -8.09
N HIS A 113 -19.36 -8.76 -7.21
CA HIS A 113 -19.27 -8.27 -5.85
C HIS A 113 -18.27 -7.13 -5.73
N ARG A 114 -18.71 -6.00 -5.20
CA ARG A 114 -17.89 -4.80 -5.01
C ARG A 114 -17.58 -4.61 -3.53
N GLY A 115 -16.43 -4.00 -3.27
CA GLY A 115 -15.99 -3.67 -1.94
C GLY A 115 -14.90 -2.62 -1.95
N PHE A 116 -14.52 -2.21 -0.75
CA PHE A 116 -13.37 -1.37 -0.51
C PHE A 116 -12.53 -1.94 0.62
N LEU A 117 -11.25 -1.60 0.61
CA LEU A 117 -10.31 -1.99 1.65
C LEU A 117 -9.53 -0.78 2.12
N HIS A 118 -9.10 -0.84 3.38
CA HIS A 118 -8.23 0.14 3.99
C HIS A 118 -7.20 -0.56 4.86
N TYR A 119 -6.00 0.01 4.91
CA TYR A 119 -4.90 -0.45 5.74
C TYR A 119 -3.94 0.72 6.01
N PRO A 120 -3.12 0.66 7.07
CA PRO A 120 -2.10 1.66 7.35
C PRO A 120 -1.16 1.87 6.16
N SER A 121 -0.74 3.11 5.91
CA SER A 121 0.18 3.43 4.81
C SER A 121 -0.37 3.16 3.41
N GLN A 122 -1.68 2.99 3.26
CA GLN A 122 -2.31 2.95 1.94
C GLN A 122 -2.05 4.29 1.21
N PRO A 123 -1.50 4.27 -0.01
CA PRO A 123 -1.25 5.49 -0.76
C PRO A 123 -2.56 6.22 -1.08
N LEU A 124 -2.48 7.55 -1.18
CA LEU A 124 -3.60 8.35 -1.68
C LEU A 124 -3.98 7.83 -3.07
N TYR A 125 -5.23 7.40 -3.21
CA TYR A 125 -5.77 6.91 -4.47
C TYR A 125 -7.10 7.58 -4.77
N CYS A 126 -7.37 7.74 -6.06
CA CYS A 126 -8.61 8.30 -6.54
C CYS A 126 -9.71 7.24 -6.52
N ARG A 127 -10.80 7.51 -5.80
CA ARG A 127 -11.96 6.60 -5.75
C ARG A 127 -12.74 6.54 -7.07
N ARG A 128 -12.55 7.51 -7.97
CA ARG A 128 -13.14 7.52 -9.31
C ARG A 128 -12.32 6.66 -10.27
N CYS A 129 -11.03 6.96 -10.46
CA CYS A 129 -10.23 6.26 -11.47
C CYS A 129 -9.43 5.05 -10.94
N GLY A 130 -9.13 5.01 -9.65
CA GLY A 130 -8.26 4.00 -9.03
C GLY A 130 -6.76 4.34 -9.09
N GLY A 131 -6.37 5.42 -9.78
CA GLY A 131 -4.99 5.88 -9.87
C GLY A 131 -4.47 6.45 -8.55
N LEU A 132 -3.15 6.41 -8.37
CA LEU A 132 -2.46 6.94 -7.20
C LEU A 132 -2.18 8.45 -7.33
N GLY A 133 -1.95 9.13 -6.21
CA GLY A 133 -1.41 10.49 -6.17
C GLY A 133 -2.42 11.64 -6.31
N HIS A 134 -3.71 11.37 -6.49
CA HIS A 134 -4.75 12.40 -6.58
C HIS A 134 -6.08 11.97 -5.96
N ALA A 135 -6.89 12.95 -5.57
CA ALA A 135 -8.23 12.74 -5.03
C ALA A 135 -9.29 12.76 -6.15
N LYS A 136 -10.54 12.45 -5.81
CA LYS A 136 -11.65 12.37 -6.79
C LYS A 136 -11.95 13.73 -7.42
N GLU A 137 -11.74 14.79 -6.65
CA GLU A 137 -12.05 16.19 -6.99
C GLU A 137 -11.10 16.70 -8.07
N ALA A 138 -9.84 16.29 -8.02
CA ALA A 138 -8.80 16.60 -9.00
C ALA A 138 -8.67 15.51 -10.08
N CYS A 139 -9.72 14.71 -10.29
CA CYS A 139 -9.69 13.59 -11.23
C CYS A 139 -10.39 13.97 -12.54
N ASP A 140 -9.59 14.25 -13.55
CA ASP A 140 -10.06 14.45 -14.93
C ASP A 140 -10.39 13.12 -15.62
N GLY A 141 -9.92 12.02 -15.05
CA GLY A 141 -10.19 10.69 -15.57
C GLY A 141 -11.51 10.09 -15.10
N ARG A 142 -12.13 9.28 -15.95
CA ARG A 142 -13.11 8.29 -15.49
C ARG A 142 -12.40 7.07 -14.91
N ARG A 143 -13.14 6.16 -14.28
CA ARG A 143 -12.65 4.80 -14.00
C ARG A 143 -12.27 4.19 -15.32
N CYS A 144 -10.98 4.31 -15.60
CA CYS A 144 -10.28 3.61 -16.63
C CYS A 144 -10.76 2.16 -16.57
N ARG A 145 -11.12 1.61 -17.71
CA ARG A 145 -9.97 1.22 -18.51
C ARG A 145 -9.47 2.21 -19.61
N SER A 146 -9.98 3.45 -19.76
CA SER A 146 -9.22 4.75 -19.90
C SER A 146 -10.18 5.96 -19.93
N VAL A 147 -9.67 7.20 -20.10
CA VAL A 147 -10.44 8.46 -20.26
C VAL A 147 -10.80 8.74 -21.72
N GLU A 148 -10.06 8.16 -22.66
CA GLU A 148 -10.13 8.44 -24.11
C GLU A 148 -11.03 7.45 -24.86
N HIS A 149 -11.56 6.40 -24.20
CA HIS A 149 -12.27 5.31 -24.90
C HIS A 149 -13.36 4.59 -24.09
N SER A 150 -14.36 4.03 -24.79
CA SER A 150 -15.44 3.21 -24.22
C SER A 150 -14.93 1.85 -23.72
N THR A 151 -15.73 1.12 -22.93
CA THR A 151 -15.36 -0.23 -22.47
C THR A 151 -15.20 -1.24 -23.61
N ALA A 152 -15.79 -0.95 -24.77
CA ALA A 152 -15.62 -1.71 -26.01
C ALA A 152 -14.27 -1.46 -26.68
N ASP A 153 -13.74 -0.24 -26.57
CA ASP A 153 -12.55 0.25 -27.28
C ASP A 153 -11.29 0.22 -26.40
N CYS A 154 -11.38 -0.44 -25.25
CA CYS A 154 -10.26 -0.56 -24.34
C CYS A 154 -9.28 -1.66 -24.78
N GLY A 155 -8.09 -1.25 -25.23
CA GLY A 155 -6.98 -2.15 -25.56
C GLY A 155 -6.31 -2.84 -24.36
N ALA A 156 -6.72 -2.54 -23.12
CA ALA A 156 -6.17 -3.22 -21.95
C ALA A 156 -6.72 -4.66 -21.86
N PRO A 157 -5.86 -5.67 -21.64
CA PRO A 157 -6.26 -7.06 -21.67
C PRO A 157 -7.37 -7.36 -20.65
N ARG A 158 -8.36 -8.14 -21.07
CA ARG A 158 -9.44 -8.62 -20.18
C ARG A 158 -8.89 -9.65 -19.22
N THR A 159 -8.51 -9.19 -18.03
CA THR A 159 -8.01 -10.02 -16.93
C THR A 159 -9.13 -10.50 -16.01
N CYS A 160 -8.94 -11.68 -15.42
CA CYS A 160 -9.84 -12.20 -14.39
C CYS A 160 -9.83 -11.31 -13.14
N SER A 161 -11.00 -10.91 -12.64
CA SER A 161 -11.11 -10.05 -11.45
C SER A 161 -10.78 -10.75 -10.13
N LEU A 162 -10.72 -12.08 -10.11
CA LEU A 162 -10.31 -12.86 -8.94
C LEU A 162 -8.79 -13.11 -8.93
N CYS A 163 -8.26 -13.84 -9.92
CA CYS A 163 -6.85 -14.25 -9.94
C CYS A 163 -5.92 -13.30 -10.72
N GLY A 164 -6.46 -12.38 -11.54
CA GLY A 164 -5.67 -11.45 -12.34
C GLY A 164 -5.12 -12.02 -13.65
N SER A 165 -5.25 -13.32 -13.92
CA SER A 165 -4.74 -13.95 -15.14
C SER A 165 -5.47 -13.47 -16.40
N GLU A 166 -4.75 -13.48 -17.52
CA GLU A 166 -5.30 -13.32 -18.86
C GLU A 166 -5.82 -14.67 -19.38
N GLY A 167 -6.75 -14.65 -20.35
CA GLY A 167 -7.30 -15.86 -20.98
C GLY A 167 -8.61 -16.39 -20.39
N HIS A 168 -9.07 -15.89 -19.24
CA HIS A 168 -10.41 -16.20 -18.73
C HIS A 168 -11.03 -15.05 -17.95
N LEU A 169 -12.37 -15.05 -17.87
CA LEU A 169 -13.13 -14.13 -17.03
C LEU A 169 -13.48 -14.79 -15.69
N TYR A 170 -13.91 -13.99 -14.72
CA TYR A 170 -14.30 -14.44 -13.37
C TYR A 170 -15.21 -15.68 -13.36
N TRP A 171 -16.20 -15.74 -14.25
CA TRP A 171 -17.17 -16.83 -14.32
C TRP A 171 -16.56 -18.19 -14.62
N SER A 172 -15.46 -18.19 -15.40
CA SER A 172 -14.71 -19.38 -15.81
C SER A 172 -13.40 -19.54 -15.02
N CYS A 173 -13.24 -18.82 -13.90
CA CYS A 173 -12.02 -18.90 -13.11
C CYS A 173 -11.96 -20.23 -12.32
N PRO A 174 -10.88 -21.02 -12.43
CA PRO A 174 -10.75 -22.27 -11.68
C PRO A 174 -10.70 -22.02 -10.17
N SER A 175 -10.05 -20.93 -9.74
CA SER A 175 -9.96 -20.50 -8.34
C SER A 175 -11.32 -20.10 -7.73
N ARG A 176 -12.37 -19.93 -8.54
CA ARG A 176 -13.73 -19.66 -8.05
C ARG A 176 -14.39 -20.90 -7.44
N ARG A 177 -14.05 -22.09 -7.94
CA ARG A 177 -14.62 -23.38 -7.49
C ARG A 177 -13.68 -24.16 -6.58
N SER A 178 -12.44 -23.71 -6.40
CA SER A 178 -11.47 -24.40 -5.57
C SER A 178 -11.80 -24.25 -4.09
N THR A 179 -11.65 -25.33 -3.33
CA THR A 179 -11.77 -25.29 -1.87
C THR A 179 -10.66 -24.43 -1.25
N PHE A 180 -10.87 -23.97 -0.02
CA PHE A 180 -9.87 -23.19 0.72
C PHE A 180 -8.51 -23.90 0.77
N SER A 181 -8.50 -25.21 1.02
CA SER A 181 -7.28 -26.03 1.07
C SER A 181 -6.52 -25.99 -0.26
N SER A 182 -7.23 -26.11 -1.39
CA SER A 182 -6.62 -26.03 -2.72
C SER A 182 -6.05 -24.63 -3.02
N LEU A 183 -6.68 -23.56 -2.51
CA LEU A 183 -6.17 -22.19 -2.65
C LEU A 183 -4.88 -21.98 -1.85
N LEU A 184 -4.81 -22.48 -0.62
CA LEU A 184 -3.59 -22.43 0.22
C LEU A 184 -2.40 -23.11 -0.47
N MET A 185 -2.62 -24.24 -1.12
CA MET A 185 -1.55 -24.99 -1.81
C MET A 185 -1.08 -24.36 -3.13
N SER A 186 -1.90 -23.49 -3.74
CA SER A 186 -1.57 -22.82 -5.00
C SER A 186 -0.74 -21.54 -4.83
N ILE A 187 -0.65 -21.01 -3.61
CA ILE A 187 0.31 -19.96 -3.29
C ILE A 187 1.68 -20.65 -3.15
N PRO A 188 2.73 -20.20 -3.86
CA PRO A 188 4.05 -20.80 -3.72
C PRO A 188 4.42 -20.81 -2.24
N PRO A 189 4.91 -21.94 -1.69
CA PRO A 189 5.30 -22.00 -0.30
C PRO A 189 6.29 -20.86 -0.07
N VAL A 190 5.94 -19.95 0.84
CA VAL A 190 6.89 -18.95 1.34
C VAL A 190 8.10 -19.78 1.75
N ARG A 191 9.21 -19.62 1.03
CA ARG A 191 10.50 -20.22 1.40
C ARG A 191 10.70 -19.82 2.86
N ARG A 192 10.41 -20.72 3.79
CA ARG A 192 10.89 -20.61 5.15
C ARG A 192 12.39 -20.66 4.96
N TYR A 193 13.03 -19.51 5.08
CA TYR A 193 14.46 -19.46 5.27
C TYR A 193 14.66 -20.16 6.61
N PHE A 194 14.86 -21.47 6.55
CA PHE A 194 15.46 -22.21 7.66
C PHE A 194 16.86 -21.62 7.77
N ASP A 195 17.08 -20.83 8.81
CA ASP A 195 18.44 -20.51 9.22
C ASP A 195 19.19 -21.81 9.43
N ASN A 196 20.37 -21.86 8.82
CA ASN A 196 21.20 -23.04 8.73
C ASN A 196 21.56 -23.60 10.11
N GLY A 197 21.23 -24.88 10.29
CA GLY A 197 22.20 -25.85 10.80
C GLY A 197 22.27 -26.02 12.31
N VAL A 198 21.45 -26.93 12.84
CA VAL A 198 21.98 -28.06 13.62
C VAL A 198 21.17 -29.30 13.24
N VAL A 199 21.87 -30.29 12.68
CA VAL A 199 21.34 -31.64 12.48
C VAL A 199 21.21 -32.29 13.85
N CYS A 200 20.03 -32.78 14.20
CA CYS A 200 19.87 -33.86 15.17
C CYS A 200 18.71 -34.77 14.71
N SER A 201 19.11 -35.80 13.96
CA SER A 201 18.72 -37.20 14.08
C SER A 201 17.28 -37.54 14.50
N ASN A 202 16.61 -38.28 13.60
CA ASN A 202 15.70 -39.40 13.84
C ASN A 202 14.81 -39.35 15.09
N VAL A 203 13.50 -39.13 14.86
CA VAL A 203 12.48 -39.97 15.49
C VAL A 203 11.46 -40.38 14.43
N LEU A 204 11.65 -41.60 13.92
CA LEU A 204 10.54 -42.47 13.55
C LEU A 204 9.84 -42.88 14.85
N MET A 205 8.53 -42.66 14.93
CA MET A 205 7.55 -43.47 15.67
C MET A 205 6.17 -42.88 15.33
N ASN A 206 5.39 -43.50 14.44
CA ASN A 206 4.34 -44.47 14.80
C ASN A 206 3.56 -44.05 16.05
N ILE A 207 2.35 -43.54 15.87
CA ILE A 207 1.05 -44.19 16.13
C ILE A 207 0.01 -43.47 15.25
#